data_AF-A0A426ZTY3-F1
#
_entry.id   AF-A0A426ZTY3-F1
#
_cell.length_a   1.000
_cell.length_b   1.000
_cell.length_c   1.000
_cell.angle_alpha   90.00
_cell.angle_beta   90.00
_cell.angle_gamma   90.00
#
_symmetry.space_group_name_H-M   'P 1'
#
loop_
_entity.id
_entity.type
_entity.pdbx_description
1 polymer ?
#
loop_
_entity_poly.entity_id
_entity_poly.type
_entity_poly.pdbx_seq_one_letter_code
_entity_poly.pdbx_strand_id
1 'polypeptide(L)'
;MVHADGLLSLETRQKHRCSMLDIFLEIDRILRPEGWVIIRDATHLVEAARSTTTQLRWDARMVELDSSSDEKLLVCQKPFFRKQQ
;
A
#
# COMPACT_ATOMS: atom_id res chain seq x y z
N MET A 1 1.07 10.01 8.61
CA MET A 1 0.60 9.77 7.24
C MET A 1 1.81 9.37 6.43
N VAL A 2 1.70 8.37 5.57
CA VAL A 2 2.74 7.99 4.62
C VAL A 2 2.20 8.23 3.22
N HIS A 3 2.98 8.92 2.40
CA HIS A 3 2.71 9.09 0.98
C HIS A 3 3.91 8.56 0.19
N ALA A 4 3.65 7.78 -0.85
CA ALA A 4 4.69 7.26 -1.72
C ALA A 4 4.25 7.30 -3.18
N ASP A 5 5.19 7.58 -4.07
CA ASP A 5 5.00 7.65 -5.51
C ASP A 5 6.07 6.78 -6.20
N GLY A 6 5.64 5.77 -6.94
CA GLY A 6 6.52 4.82 -7.63
C GLY A 6 7.37 3.90 -6.73
N LEU A 7 7.07 3.80 -5.43
CA LEU A 7 7.86 3.02 -4.47
C LEU A 7 7.87 1.52 -4.79
N LEU A 8 6.73 0.94 -5.16
CA LEU A 8 6.65 -0.48 -5.50
C LEU A 8 7.35 -0.75 -6.84
N SER A 9 7.21 0.16 -7.81
CA SER A 9 7.97 0.11 -9.06
C SER A 9 9.48 0.20 -8.84
N LEU A 10 9.92 1.01 -7.87
CA LEU A 10 11.32 1.14 -7.51
C LEU A 10 11.88 -0.17 -6.94
N GLU A 11 11.17 -0.76 -5.96
CA GLU A 11 11.62 -1.98 -5.28
C GLU A 11 11.68 -3.19 -6.20
N THR A 12 10.71 -3.32 -7.10
CA THR A 12 10.68 -4.38 -8.13
C THR A 12 11.82 -4.23 -9.14
N ARG A 13 12.22 -3.01 -9.51
CA ARG A 13 13.34 -2.76 -10.43
C ARG A 13 14.71 -2.95 -9.79
N GLN A 14 14.88 -2.54 -8.53
CA GLN A 14 16.22 -2.30 -8.00
C GLN A 14 16.91 -3.50 -7.38
N LYS A 15 16.21 -4.54 -6.89
CA LYS A 15 16.82 -5.83 -6.45
C LYS A 15 15.86 -6.85 -5.80
N HIS A 16 14.54 -6.60 -5.68
CA HIS A 16 13.64 -7.46 -4.90
C HIS A 16 14.18 -7.74 -3.48
N ARG A 17 14.81 -6.75 -2.84
CA ARG A 17 15.46 -6.95 -1.52
C ARG A 17 14.44 -7.19 -0.42
N CYS A 18 13.27 -6.59 -0.58
CA CYS A 18 12.14 -6.70 0.33
C CYS A 18 10.95 -7.24 -0.45
N SER A 19 10.22 -8.18 0.14
CA SER A 19 8.91 -8.53 -0.38
C SER A 19 7.95 -7.36 -0.16
N MET A 20 6.85 -7.35 -0.91
CA MET A 20 5.79 -6.36 -0.71
C MET A 20 5.27 -6.37 0.73
N LEU A 21 5.16 -7.55 1.34
CA LEU A 21 4.77 -7.70 2.74
C LEU A 21 5.76 -7.01 3.68
N ASP A 22 7.07 -7.17 3.47
CA ASP A 22 8.10 -6.53 4.29
C ASP A 22 7.96 -5.00 4.26
N ILE A 23 7.75 -4.43 3.06
CA ILE A 23 7.53 -2.97 2.90
C ILE A 23 6.32 -2.52 3.72
N PHE A 24 5.18 -3.21 3.59
CA PHE A 24 3.98 -2.83 4.33
C PHE A 24 4.10 -3.07 5.84
N LEU A 25 4.90 -4.03 6.30
CA LEU A 25 5.20 -4.22 7.72
C LEU A 25 6.02 -3.05 8.28
N GLU A 26 7.01 -2.55 7.55
CA GLU A 26 7.76 -1.36 7.96
C GLU A 26 6.88 -0.12 7.99
N ILE A 27 5.97 0.03 7.01
CA ILE A 27 4.95 1.08 7.04
C ILE A 27 4.03 0.91 8.26
N ASP A 28 3.59 -0.31 8.59
CA ASP A 28 2.76 -0.59 9.78
C ASP A 28 3.46 -0.15 11.07
N ARG A 29 4.78 -0.36 11.20
CA ARG A 29 5.55 0.05 12.37
C ARG A 29 5.62 1.58 12.51
N ILE A 30 5.68 2.31 11.39
CA ILE A 30 5.74 3.78 11.38
C ILE A 30 4.37 4.40 11.66
N LEU A 31 3.29 3.79 11.17
CA LEU A 31 1.94 4.32 11.32
C LEU A 31 1.41 4.17 12.75
N ARG A 32 0.98 5.31 13.30
CA ARG A 32 0.08 5.32 14.47
C ARG A 32 -1.29 4.70 14.10
N PRO A 33 -2.04 4.20 15.11
CA PRO A 33 -3.46 3.86 14.95
C PRO A 33 -4.22 4.94 14.15
N GLU A 34 -5.11 4.52 13.24
CA GLU A 34 -5.91 5.39 12.35
C GLU A 34 -5.10 6.19 11.32
N GLY A 35 -3.79 5.92 11.21
CA GLY A 35 -2.91 6.53 10.24
C GLY A 35 -3.26 6.13 8.79
N TRP A 36 -3.01 7.07 7.88
CA TRP A 36 -3.28 6.92 6.45
C TRP A 36 -2.02 6.64 5.64
N VAL A 37 -2.19 5.83 4.60
CA VAL A 37 -1.21 5.52 3.55
C VAL A 37 -1.84 5.85 2.21
N ILE A 38 -1.10 6.58 1.37
CA ILE A 38 -1.47 6.84 -0.01
C ILE A 38 -0.28 6.46 -0.89
N ILE A 39 -0.50 5.52 -1.81
CA ILE A 39 0.53 5.04 -2.73
C ILE A 39 0.03 5.25 -4.15
N ARG A 40 0.79 5.98 -4.96
CA ARG A 40 0.62 6.03 -6.41
C ARG A 40 1.63 5.08 -7.04
N ASP A 41 1.16 4.14 -7.85
CA ASP A 41 2.06 3.24 -8.58
C ASP A 41 1.35 2.55 -9.76
N ALA A 42 2.09 1.73 -10.51
CA ALA A 42 1.56 0.94 -11.61
C ALA A 42 0.39 0.04 -11.15
N THR A 43 -0.63 -0.07 -12.00
CA THR A 43 -1.90 -0.73 -11.71
C THR A 43 -1.72 -2.14 -11.13
N HIS A 44 -0.90 -2.98 -11.78
CA HIS A 44 -0.66 -4.35 -11.33
C HIS A 44 0.02 -4.42 -9.95
N LEU A 45 0.84 -3.44 -9.59
CA LEU A 45 1.50 -3.35 -8.28
C LEU A 45 0.52 -2.86 -7.21
N VAL A 46 -0.34 -1.91 -7.54
CA VAL A 46 -1.41 -1.43 -6.66
C VAL A 46 -2.42 -2.54 -6.35
N GLU A 47 -2.78 -3.36 -7.33
CA GLU A 47 -3.67 -4.50 -7.15
C GLU A 47 -3.05 -5.58 -6.24
N ALA A 48 -1.76 -5.88 -6.42
CA ALA A 48 -1.02 -6.77 -5.52
C ALA A 48 -0.93 -6.17 -4.10
N ALA A 49 -0.62 -4.88 -3.99
CA ALA A 49 -0.52 -4.17 -2.72
C ALA A 49 -1.82 -4.18 -1.93
N ARG A 50 -2.97 -4.02 -2.61
CA ARG A 50 -4.29 -4.14 -1.98
C ARG A 50 -4.49 -5.49 -1.31
N SER A 51 -4.06 -6.58 -1.96
CA SER A 51 -4.13 -7.93 -1.38
C SER A 51 -3.31 -8.01 -0.08
N THR A 52 -2.08 -7.48 -0.09
CA THR A 52 -1.20 -7.45 1.08
C THR A 52 -1.77 -6.60 2.21
N THR A 53 -2.27 -5.39 1.93
CA THR A 53 -2.85 -4.51 2.98
C THR A 53 -4.13 -5.09 3.56
N THR A 54 -4.90 -5.84 2.77
CA THR A 54 -6.08 -6.58 3.26
C THR A 54 -5.67 -7.68 4.24
N GLN A 55 -4.56 -8.41 3.97
CA GLN A 55 -4.02 -9.40 4.92
C GLN A 55 -3.58 -8.75 6.24
N LEU A 56 -3.07 -7.51 6.19
CA LEU A 56 -2.75 -6.70 7.36
C LEU A 56 -3.98 -6.08 8.05
N ARG A 57 -5.20 -6.36 7.55
CA ARG A 57 -6.48 -5.86 8.06
C ARG A 57 -6.62 -4.33 8.00
N TRP A 58 -5.93 -3.68 7.07
CA TRP A 58 -6.14 -2.25 6.79
C TRP A 58 -7.39 -2.07 5.93
N ASP A 59 -8.13 -0.97 6.13
CA ASP A 59 -9.16 -0.56 5.17
C ASP A 59 -8.44 -0.03 3.93
N ALA A 60 -8.65 -0.64 2.77
CA ALA A 60 -7.91 -0.36 1.54
C ALA A 60 -8.87 -0.09 0.38
N ARG A 61 -8.65 1.03 -0.31
CA ARG A 61 -9.45 1.48 -1.45
C ARG A 61 -8.53 1.83 -2.61
N MET A 62 -8.90 1.40 -3.81
CA MET A 62 -8.21 1.80 -5.02
C MET A 62 -8.98 2.95 -5.67
N VAL A 63 -8.26 3.96 -6.15
CA VAL A 63 -8.82 5.09 -6.88
C VAL A 63 -8.14 5.15 -8.24
N GLU A 64 -8.95 5.17 -9.29
CA GLU A 64 -8.50 5.37 -10.66
C GLU A 64 -8.20 6.87 -10.86
N LEU A 65 -7.06 7.17 -11.47
CA LEU A 65 -6.60 8.53 -11.68
C LEU A 65 -7.10 9.07 -13.01
N ASP A 66 -6.83 8.34 -14.09
CA ASP A 66 -7.37 8.55 -15.42
C ASP A 66 -7.58 7.17 -16.08
N SER A 67 -8.62 7.01 -16.89
CA SER A 67 -8.91 5.74 -17.57
C SER A 67 -7.84 5.31 -18.58
N SER A 68 -6.94 6.22 -18.95
CA SER A 68 -5.80 5.96 -19.84
C SER A 68 -4.46 5.84 -19.11
N SER A 69 -4.41 6.03 -17.79
CA SER A 69 -3.17 5.91 -17.03
C SER A 69 -2.95 4.47 -16.59
N ASP A 70 -1.76 3.92 -16.82
CA ASP A 70 -1.35 2.63 -16.26
C ASP A 70 -1.10 2.68 -14.73
N GLU A 71 -1.42 3.80 -14.08
CA GLU A 71 -1.24 4.05 -12.65
C GLU A 71 -2.57 4.11 -11.90
N LYS A 72 -2.54 3.70 -10.63
CA LYS A 72 -3.66 3.83 -9.69
C LYS A 72 -3.17 4.38 -8.36
N LEU A 73 -4.11 4.88 -7.57
CA LEU A 73 -3.89 5.18 -6.16
C LEU A 73 -4.38 4.05 -5.29
N LEU A 74 -3.56 3.61 -4.34
CA LEU A 74 -3.97 2.84 -3.18
C LEU A 74 -4.08 3.76 -1.98
N VAL A 75 -5.29 3.88 -1.42
CA VAL A 75 -5.56 4.63 -0.19
C VAL A 75 -5.89 3.62 0.90
N CYS A 76 -5.06 3.56 1.94
CA CYS A 76 -5.28 2.68 3.07
C CYS A 76 -5.36 3.43 4.40
N GLN A 77 -6.16 2.90 5.32
CA GLN A 77 -6.23 3.35 6.71
C GLN A 77 -5.93 2.18 7.65
N LYS A 78 -4.95 2.38 8.54
CA LYS A 78 -4.63 1.44 9.63
C LYS A 78 -5.74 1.50 10.69
N PRO A 79 -6.38 0.39 11.07
CA PRO A 79 -7.43 0.42 12.08
C PRO A 79 -6.86 0.78 13.46
N PHE A 80 -7.70 1.36 14.34
CA PHE A 80 -7.27 1.70 15.69
C PHE A 80 -6.90 0.46 16.52
N PHE A 81 -7.76 -0.56 16.48
CA PHE A 81 -7.55 -1.86 17.11
C PHE A 81 -7.39 -2.94 16.05
N ARG A 82 -6.45 -3.88 16.24
CA ARG A 82 -6.53 -5.17 15.56
C ARG A 82 -7.78 -5.86 16.12
N LYS A 83 -8.90 -5.82 15.40
CA LYS A 83 -10.11 -6.58 15.78
C LYS A 83 -9.68 -8.03 15.98
N GLN A 84 -9.64 -8.53 17.21
CA GLN A 84 -9.52 -9.96 17.49
C GLN A 84 -10.85 -10.57 17.05
N GLN A 85 -10.80 -11.40 16.01
CA GLN A 85 -11.85 -12.36 15.67
C GLN A 85 -11.30 -13.72 16.07
#